data_AF-A0ABD5VVX2-F1
#
_entry.id   AF-A0ABD5VVX2-F1
#
_cell.length_a   1.000
_cell.length_b   1.000
_cell.length_c   1.000
_cell.angle_alpha   90.00
_cell.angle_beta   90.00
_cell.angle_gamma   90.00
#
_symmetry.space_group_name_H-M   'P 1'
#
loop_
_entity.id
_entity.type
_entity.pdbx_description
1 polymer ?
#
loop_
_entity_poly.entity_id
_entity_poly.type
_entity_poly.pdbx_seq_one_letter_code
_entity_poly.pdbx_strand_id
1 'polypeptide(L)'
;MFDTVEQARNYVQNTTSAQVGGIGAMPSERVPGLEHFRLVHMSDTTAIAQTQEDRQMLNYGVNLAMQLSFRQNFRNTGFGQSLIQSLDDGETSDEQLRQQASRRAINMMYPTTPAFTKTFERVPGATIQGTGPANEIIDVSANLQPENGQQFTYRRQVATDDEGNFELTVPYATTGYDEYGVEEGYTNTSVRAVSPYQITAGQLEQTDDGAFVREQATANVSEAQVIGEDTDPVTVTLEEEEVIPPQDDGNESSDGEGDSGDTDGESSDSNGGSGNETQQITPSAGLTAGPAEPAART
;
A
#
# COMPACT_ATOMS: atom_id res chain seq x y z
N MET A 1 -8.40 18.74 -17.22
CA MET A 1 -7.17 18.51 -16.41
C MET A 1 -6.38 19.80 -16.43
N PHE A 2 -5.58 20.09 -15.41
CA PHE A 2 -4.64 21.22 -15.45
C PHE A 2 -3.35 20.75 -16.12
N ASP A 3 -2.75 21.60 -16.96
CA ASP A 3 -1.54 21.23 -17.70
C ASP A 3 -0.28 21.35 -16.83
N THR A 4 -0.38 22.05 -15.69
CA THR A 4 0.73 22.21 -14.74
C THR A 4 0.24 22.17 -13.29
N VAL A 5 1.15 21.79 -12.39
CA VAL A 5 0.91 21.78 -10.93
C VAL A 5 0.60 23.18 -10.39
N GLU A 6 1.21 24.21 -10.96
CA GLU A 6 1.01 25.60 -10.55
C GLU A 6 -0.40 26.11 -10.88
N GLN A 7 -0.94 25.74 -12.05
CA GLN A 7 -2.33 26.00 -12.39
C GLN A 7 -3.31 25.28 -11.44
N ALA A 8 -3.02 24.04 -11.08
CA ALA A 8 -3.83 23.29 -10.11
C ALA A 8 -3.82 23.94 -8.71
N ARG A 9 -2.65 24.41 -8.24
CA ARG A 9 -2.52 25.12 -6.95
C ARG A 9 -3.32 26.43 -6.93
N ASN A 10 -3.24 27.22 -8.00
CA ASN A 10 -3.99 28.48 -8.11
C ASN A 10 -5.52 28.25 -8.14
N TYR A 11 -5.98 27.17 -8.78
CA TYR A 11 -7.40 26.80 -8.79
C TYR A 11 -7.91 26.41 -7.39
N VAL A 12 -7.12 25.61 -6.65
CA VAL A 12 -7.44 25.16 -5.29
C VAL A 12 -7.49 26.33 -4.29
N GLN A 13 -6.57 27.30 -4.41
CA GLN A 13 -6.60 28.49 -3.55
C GLN A 13 -7.91 29.29 -3.65
N ASN A 14 -8.59 29.23 -4.79
CA ASN A 14 -9.86 29.92 -5.04
C ASN A 14 -11.10 29.02 -4.89
N THR A 15 -10.91 27.72 -4.66
CA THR A 15 -11.99 26.72 -4.58
C THR A 15 -11.87 25.91 -3.30
N THR A 16 -12.68 26.26 -2.29
CA THR A 16 -12.64 25.64 -0.94
C THR A 16 -12.88 24.11 -0.95
N SER A 17 -13.49 23.57 -2.00
CA SER A 17 -13.80 22.14 -2.14
C SER A 17 -12.82 21.36 -3.02
N ALA A 18 -11.74 21.98 -3.49
CA ALA A 18 -10.72 21.34 -4.31
C ALA A 18 -9.43 21.13 -3.50
N GLN A 19 -8.70 20.06 -3.78
CA GLN A 19 -7.42 19.73 -3.16
C GLN A 19 -6.41 19.36 -4.24
N VAL A 20 -5.15 19.81 -4.10
CA VAL A 20 -4.05 19.37 -4.95
C VAL A 20 -3.39 18.17 -4.28
N GLY A 21 -3.44 17.00 -4.93
CA GLY A 21 -2.79 15.79 -4.45
C GLY A 21 -3.59 15.01 -3.39
N GLY A 22 -3.23 13.73 -3.23
CA GLY A 22 -3.89 12.79 -2.33
C GLY A 22 -5.13 12.15 -2.97
N ILE A 23 -5.41 10.89 -2.62
CA ILE A 23 -6.61 10.18 -3.05
C ILE A 23 -7.35 9.74 -1.79
N GLY A 24 -8.55 10.25 -1.56
CA GLY A 24 -9.31 9.90 -0.36
C GLY A 24 -8.67 10.46 0.91
N ALA A 25 -8.47 9.60 1.91
CA ALA A 25 -7.78 9.92 3.15
C ALA A 25 -6.24 9.87 3.04
N MET A 26 -5.69 9.57 1.86
CA MET A 26 -4.25 9.47 1.66
C MET A 26 -3.67 10.83 1.30
N PRO A 27 -2.84 11.43 2.15
CA PRO A 27 -2.16 12.69 1.82
C PRO A 27 -1.13 12.45 0.70
N SER A 28 -0.90 13.44 -0.14
CA SER A 28 0.14 13.39 -1.19
C SER A 28 1.56 13.44 -0.66
N GLU A 29 1.73 13.98 0.55
CA GLU A 29 3.01 14.11 1.25
C GLU A 29 2.86 13.50 2.64
N ARG A 30 3.97 13.00 3.21
CA ARG A 30 3.94 12.49 4.58
C ARG A 30 3.54 13.61 5.54
N VAL A 31 2.78 13.25 6.56
CA VAL A 31 2.42 14.18 7.64
C VAL A 31 3.60 14.22 8.62
N PRO A 32 4.31 15.36 8.79
CA PRO A 32 5.45 15.46 9.72
C PRO A 32 5.05 15.15 11.17
N GLY A 33 3.77 15.36 11.51
CA GLY A 33 3.22 15.11 12.85
C GLY A 33 3.18 13.64 13.30
N LEU A 34 3.57 12.68 12.45
CA LEU A 34 3.68 11.27 12.83
C LEU A 34 5.13 10.77 12.94
N GLU A 35 6.12 11.67 12.90
CA GLU A 35 7.48 11.32 13.29
C GLU A 35 7.54 10.97 14.77
N HIS A 36 8.29 9.92 15.13
CA HIS A 36 8.38 9.41 16.51
C HIS A 36 7.08 8.83 17.06
N PHE A 37 6.10 8.50 16.22
CA PHE A 37 4.89 7.80 16.67
C PHE A 37 4.84 6.38 16.11
N ARG A 38 4.47 5.42 16.96
CA ARG A 38 4.13 4.05 16.58
C ARG A 38 2.69 3.74 16.92
N LEU A 39 2.01 3.01 16.05
CA LEU A 39 0.69 2.47 16.33
C LEU A 39 0.84 1.35 17.36
N VAL A 40 0.11 1.42 18.47
CA VAL A 40 0.22 0.42 19.54
C VAL A 40 -1.06 -0.40 19.70
N HIS A 41 -2.20 0.14 19.30
CA HIS A 41 -3.50 -0.51 19.49
C HIS A 41 -4.49 -0.10 18.39
N MET A 42 -5.34 -1.04 18.00
CA MET A 42 -6.40 -0.86 17.01
C MET A 42 -7.70 -1.48 17.52
N SER A 43 -8.77 -0.69 17.54
CA SER A 43 -10.09 -1.22 17.92
C SER A 43 -10.61 -2.24 16.89
N ASP A 44 -11.35 -3.25 17.35
CA ASP A 44 -12.00 -4.27 16.51
C ASP A 44 -13.10 -3.67 15.61
N THR A 45 -13.56 -2.45 15.91
CA THR A 45 -14.53 -1.74 15.08
C THR A 45 -13.88 -1.19 13.83
N THR A 46 -14.36 -1.59 12.65
CA THR A 46 -13.88 -1.04 11.38
C THR A 46 -14.38 0.39 11.12
N ALA A 47 -13.50 1.24 10.59
CA ALA A 47 -13.85 2.56 10.09
C ALA A 47 -14.51 2.52 8.69
N ILE A 48 -14.54 1.35 8.04
CA ILE A 48 -15.14 1.14 6.73
C ILE A 48 -16.08 -0.06 6.81
N ALA A 49 -17.38 0.19 6.63
CA ALA A 49 -18.36 -0.88 6.64
C ALA A 49 -18.24 -1.76 5.39
N GLN A 50 -17.72 -2.97 5.55
CA GLN A 50 -17.57 -3.94 4.46
C GLN A 50 -18.61 -5.06 4.54
N THR A 51 -18.99 -5.46 5.76
CA THR A 51 -19.98 -6.52 6.02
C THR A 51 -21.38 -5.98 6.27
N GLN A 52 -22.39 -6.86 6.27
CA GLN A 52 -23.75 -6.47 6.68
C GLN A 52 -23.82 -6.07 8.15
N GLU A 53 -23.00 -6.68 9.00
CA GLU A 53 -22.89 -6.36 10.42
C GLU A 53 -22.30 -4.95 10.63
N ASP A 54 -21.23 -4.61 9.90
CA ASP A 54 -20.66 -3.25 9.94
C ASP A 54 -21.66 -2.19 9.46
N ARG A 55 -22.55 -2.55 8.54
CA ARG A 55 -23.60 -1.64 8.06
C ARG A 55 -24.64 -1.34 9.13
N GLN A 56 -24.86 -2.24 10.09
CA GLN A 56 -25.73 -1.95 11.24
C GLN A 56 -25.08 -0.93 12.17
N MET A 57 -23.74 -0.92 12.25
CA MET A 57 -22.98 0.09 13.02
C MET A 57 -23.13 1.51 12.44
N LEU A 58 -23.44 1.66 11.14
CA LEU A 58 -23.74 2.95 10.51
C LEU A 58 -24.94 3.65 11.13
N ASN A 59 -25.91 2.90 11.67
CA ASN A 59 -27.08 3.48 12.33
C ASN A 59 -26.71 4.22 13.63
N TYR A 60 -25.52 3.98 14.17
CA TYR A 60 -24.98 4.69 15.35
C TYR A 60 -24.10 5.90 14.99
N GLY A 61 -24.03 6.29 13.71
CA GLY A 61 -23.30 7.48 13.25
C GLY A 61 -21.79 7.29 13.05
N VAL A 62 -21.28 6.08 13.30
CA VAL A 62 -19.91 5.67 13.00
C VAL A 62 -19.74 5.65 11.46
N ASN A 63 -18.64 6.20 10.93
CA ASN A 63 -18.24 6.17 9.51
C ASN A 63 -18.91 7.15 8.52
N LEU A 64 -19.77 8.08 8.99
CA LEU A 64 -20.44 9.07 8.12
C LEU A 64 -19.46 10.01 7.40
N ALA A 65 -18.42 10.49 8.09
CA ALA A 65 -17.42 11.40 7.51
C ALA A 65 -16.60 10.75 6.39
N MET A 66 -16.20 9.49 6.57
CA MET A 66 -15.42 8.76 5.58
C MET A 66 -16.25 8.51 4.32
N GLN A 67 -17.51 8.07 4.45
CA GLN A 67 -18.42 7.86 3.31
C GLN A 67 -18.70 9.15 2.51
N LEU A 68 -18.81 10.30 3.18
CA LEU A 68 -19.00 11.59 2.52
C LEU A 68 -17.76 11.99 1.70
N SER A 69 -16.55 11.80 2.26
CA SER A 69 -15.29 12.04 1.54
C SER A 69 -15.12 11.13 0.32
N PHE A 70 -15.55 9.86 0.40
CA PHE A 70 -15.57 8.95 -0.75
C PHE A 70 -16.50 9.42 -1.86
N ARG A 71 -17.75 9.79 -1.53
CA ARG A 71 -18.73 10.26 -2.53
C ARG A 71 -18.25 11.52 -3.24
N GLN A 72 -17.60 12.42 -2.50
CA GLN A 72 -17.02 13.63 -3.08
C GLN A 72 -15.84 13.28 -3.99
N ASN A 73 -14.90 12.45 -3.56
CA ASN A 73 -13.72 12.13 -4.36
C ASN A 73 -14.03 11.30 -5.61
N PHE A 74 -14.92 10.31 -5.52
CA PHE A 74 -15.29 9.49 -6.67
C PHE A 74 -16.07 10.29 -7.74
N ARG A 75 -16.77 11.36 -7.34
CA ARG A 75 -17.48 12.26 -8.25
C ARG A 75 -16.61 13.42 -8.78
N ASN A 76 -15.67 13.90 -7.98
CA ASN A 76 -14.94 15.14 -8.25
C ASN A 76 -13.47 14.94 -8.67
N THR A 77 -12.91 13.74 -8.54
CA THR A 77 -11.54 13.43 -9.01
C THR A 77 -11.57 12.60 -10.30
N GLY A 78 -10.54 12.76 -11.14
CA GLY A 78 -10.39 11.97 -12.39
C GLY A 78 -10.24 10.47 -12.15
N PHE A 79 -9.90 10.05 -10.93
CA PHE A 79 -9.74 8.66 -10.52
C PHE A 79 -11.03 7.82 -10.66
N GLY A 80 -12.19 8.40 -10.31
CA GLY A 80 -13.46 7.68 -10.43
C GLY A 80 -13.85 7.40 -11.87
N GLN A 81 -13.61 8.35 -12.78
CA GLN A 81 -13.84 8.16 -14.22
C GLN A 81 -12.85 7.18 -14.85
N SER A 82 -11.55 7.28 -14.53
CA SER A 82 -10.56 6.33 -15.05
C SER A 82 -10.84 4.91 -14.58
N LEU A 83 -11.29 4.74 -13.34
CA LEU A 83 -11.62 3.41 -12.82
C LEU A 83 -12.89 2.84 -13.48
N ILE A 84 -13.92 3.65 -13.70
CA ILE A 84 -15.11 3.22 -14.46
C ILE A 84 -14.70 2.80 -15.88
N GLN A 85 -13.87 3.59 -16.58
CA GLN A 85 -13.39 3.25 -17.93
C GLN A 85 -12.56 1.96 -17.95
N SER A 86 -11.77 1.70 -16.91
CA SER A 86 -10.98 0.47 -16.79
C SER A 86 -11.80 -0.79 -16.47
N LEU A 87 -13.06 -0.62 -16.05
CA LEU A 87 -13.96 -1.72 -15.68
C LEU A 87 -15.11 -1.88 -16.67
N ASP A 88 -15.21 -0.99 -17.65
CA ASP A 88 -16.25 -1.00 -18.66
C ASP A 88 -15.93 -2.05 -19.71
N ASP A 89 -16.44 -3.26 -19.48
CA ASP A 89 -16.36 -4.38 -20.44
C ASP A 89 -17.47 -4.31 -21.51
N GLY A 90 -18.26 -3.22 -21.57
CA GLY A 90 -19.31 -3.00 -22.56
C GLY A 90 -20.60 -3.82 -22.38
N GLU A 91 -20.60 -4.85 -21.53
CA GLU A 91 -21.75 -5.72 -21.27
C GLU A 91 -22.50 -5.39 -19.96
N THR A 92 -21.87 -4.62 -19.06
CA THR A 92 -22.40 -4.37 -17.72
C THR A 92 -23.25 -3.10 -17.71
N SER A 93 -24.38 -3.12 -16.99
CA SER A 93 -25.21 -1.92 -16.86
C SER A 93 -24.49 -0.79 -16.11
N ASP A 94 -24.70 0.47 -16.51
CA ASP A 94 -24.10 1.67 -15.89
C ASP A 94 -24.19 1.69 -14.36
N GLU A 95 -25.30 1.19 -13.80
CA GLU A 95 -25.51 1.15 -12.35
C GLU A 95 -24.67 0.07 -11.66
N GLN A 96 -24.53 -1.10 -12.29
CA GLN A 96 -23.67 -2.18 -11.79
C GLN A 96 -22.19 -1.85 -11.94
N LEU A 97 -21.78 -1.24 -13.05
CA LEU A 97 -20.43 -0.71 -13.26
C LEU A 97 -20.04 0.28 -12.17
N ARG A 98 -20.92 1.25 -11.88
CA ARG A 98 -20.70 2.22 -10.80
C ARG A 98 -20.56 1.57 -9.43
N GLN A 99 -21.34 0.51 -9.15
CA GLN A 99 -21.22 -0.23 -7.91
C GLN A 99 -19.91 -1.02 -7.83
N GLN A 100 -19.51 -1.73 -8.87
CA GLN A 100 -18.24 -2.47 -8.92
C GLN A 100 -17.03 -1.54 -8.83
N ALA A 101 -17.03 -0.45 -9.59
CA ALA A 101 -15.99 0.57 -9.54
C ALA A 101 -15.88 1.20 -8.15
N SER A 102 -17.01 1.46 -7.48
CA SER A 102 -16.99 1.97 -6.11
C SER A 102 -16.34 0.99 -5.12
N ARG A 103 -16.61 -0.32 -5.25
CA ARG A 103 -16.02 -1.36 -4.39
C ARG A 103 -14.52 -1.52 -4.66
N ARG A 104 -14.11 -1.56 -5.94
CA ARG A 104 -12.70 -1.65 -6.33
C ARG A 104 -11.90 -0.42 -5.90
N ALA A 105 -12.50 0.77 -5.99
CA ALA A 105 -11.90 1.99 -5.46
C ALA A 105 -11.76 1.99 -3.94
N ILE A 106 -12.76 1.50 -3.20
CA ILE A 106 -12.64 1.40 -1.74
C ILE A 106 -11.47 0.48 -1.37
N ASN A 107 -11.36 -0.69 -2.00
CA ASN A 107 -10.24 -1.60 -1.77
C ASN A 107 -8.89 -0.99 -2.21
N MET A 108 -8.86 -0.23 -3.30
CA MET A 108 -7.63 0.43 -3.77
C MET A 108 -7.20 1.59 -2.86
N MET A 109 -8.16 2.35 -2.32
CA MET A 109 -7.89 3.47 -1.42
C MET A 109 -7.61 3.02 0.02
N TYR A 110 -8.18 1.88 0.43
CA TYR A 110 -8.04 1.31 1.76
C TYR A 110 -7.73 -0.18 1.63
N PRO A 111 -6.50 -0.52 1.23
CA PRO A 111 -6.06 -1.91 1.11
C PRO A 111 -6.06 -2.65 2.44
N THR A 112 -6.06 -1.89 3.55
CA THR A 112 -6.26 -2.38 4.91
C THR A 112 -7.63 -1.94 5.41
N THR A 113 -8.33 -2.78 6.18
CA THR A 113 -9.52 -2.38 6.95
C THR A 113 -9.09 -1.54 8.16
N PRO A 114 -9.15 -0.20 8.12
CA PRO A 114 -8.62 0.61 9.20
C PRO A 114 -9.58 0.53 10.40
N ALA A 115 -9.02 0.36 11.61
CA ALA A 115 -9.79 0.49 12.84
C ALA A 115 -10.36 1.91 13.00
N PHE A 116 -11.56 2.00 13.57
CA PHE A 116 -12.24 3.26 13.89
C PHE A 116 -11.42 4.08 14.89
N THR A 117 -10.86 3.41 15.90
CA THR A 117 -9.92 4.01 16.85
C THR A 117 -8.53 3.42 16.67
N LYS A 118 -7.54 4.30 16.60
CA LYS A 118 -6.12 3.96 16.57
C LYS A 118 -5.43 4.74 17.69
N THR A 119 -4.66 4.05 18.52
CA THR A 119 -3.86 4.68 19.57
C THR A 119 -2.40 4.61 19.18
N PHE A 120 -1.71 5.74 19.31
CA PHE A 120 -0.30 5.86 19.01
C PHE A 120 0.48 6.23 20.28
N GLU A 121 1.68 5.68 20.39
CA GLU A 121 2.64 6.06 21.40
C GLU A 121 3.73 6.91 20.75
N ARG A 122 4.16 7.97 21.45
CA ARG A 122 5.36 8.71 21.06
C ARG A 122 6.58 8.01 21.65
N VAL A 123 7.53 7.65 20.81
CA VAL A 123 8.76 6.95 21.19
C VAL A 123 9.99 7.74 20.76
N PRO A 124 11.12 7.68 21.51
CA PRO A 124 12.40 8.16 20.99
C PRO A 124 12.71 7.55 19.62
N GLY A 125 12.49 6.25 19.48
CA GLY A 125 12.78 5.48 18.28
C GLY A 125 14.25 5.04 18.23
N ALA A 126 14.49 3.95 17.52
CA ALA A 126 15.83 3.39 17.36
C ALA A 126 16.53 4.03 16.16
N THR A 127 17.84 4.26 16.28
CA THR A 127 18.67 4.74 15.18
C THR A 127 19.21 3.57 14.38
N ILE A 128 19.02 3.60 13.06
CA ILE A 128 19.70 2.71 12.11
C ILE A 128 20.72 3.56 11.35
N GLN A 129 21.97 3.12 11.37
CA GLN A 129 23.07 3.68 10.59
C GLN A 129 23.52 2.66 9.56
N GLY A 130 23.81 3.09 8.34
CA GLY A 130 24.36 2.17 7.37
C GLY A 130 25.03 2.81 6.17
N THR A 131 25.53 1.93 5.31
CA THR A 131 26.24 2.28 4.08
C THR A 131 25.64 1.53 2.89
N GLY A 132 25.44 2.23 1.78
CA GLY A 132 24.95 1.70 0.50
C GLY A 132 25.50 2.53 -0.68
N PRO A 133 24.81 2.59 -1.83
CA PRO A 133 25.24 3.39 -2.96
C PRO A 133 25.21 4.88 -2.61
N ALA A 134 26.16 5.65 -3.14
CA ALA A 134 26.19 7.10 -2.95
C ALA A 134 25.04 7.80 -3.69
N ASN A 135 24.48 8.86 -3.07
CA ASN A 135 23.44 9.70 -3.65
C ASN A 135 22.15 8.96 -4.08
N GLU A 136 21.79 7.89 -3.36
CA GLU A 136 20.67 7.01 -3.68
C GLU A 136 19.56 7.08 -2.61
N ILE A 137 18.34 6.71 -2.98
CA ILE A 137 17.23 6.60 -2.02
C ILE A 137 17.17 5.19 -1.45
N ILE A 138 17.21 5.11 -0.11
CA ILE A 138 17.06 3.88 0.66
C ILE A 138 15.62 3.77 1.15
N ASP A 139 14.95 2.67 0.81
CA ASP A 139 13.66 2.26 1.36
C ASP A 139 13.87 1.33 2.55
N VAL A 140 13.36 1.72 3.72
CA VAL A 140 13.36 0.93 4.95
C VAL A 140 11.93 0.53 5.27
N SER A 141 11.66 -0.77 5.41
CA SER A 141 10.30 -1.26 5.64
C SER A 141 10.20 -2.39 6.65
N ALA A 142 9.06 -2.47 7.32
CA ALA A 142 8.72 -3.57 8.23
C ALA A 142 7.26 -3.96 8.05
N ASN A 143 7.00 -5.28 8.02
CA ASN A 143 5.63 -5.81 7.98
C ASN A 143 5.11 -5.94 9.41
N LEU A 144 4.02 -5.23 9.69
CA LEU A 144 3.43 -5.08 11.01
C LEU A 144 2.08 -5.79 11.08
N GLN A 145 1.96 -6.68 12.05
CA GLN A 145 0.73 -7.39 12.39
C GLN A 145 0.10 -6.71 13.61
N PRO A 146 -1.04 -6.02 13.44
CA PRO A 146 -1.85 -5.60 14.57
C PRO A 146 -2.63 -6.79 15.16
N GLU A 147 -3.07 -6.67 16.41
CA GLU A 147 -4.05 -7.56 17.05
C GLU A 147 -5.38 -7.64 16.26
N ASN A 148 -5.76 -6.55 15.60
CA ASN A 148 -7.01 -6.38 14.88
C ASN A 148 -6.79 -5.75 13.52
N GLY A 149 -7.46 -6.30 12.50
CA GLY A 149 -7.36 -5.84 11.13
C GLY A 149 -6.27 -6.56 10.34
N GLN A 150 -5.91 -6.00 9.19
CA GLN A 150 -4.96 -6.61 8.25
C GLN A 150 -3.53 -6.18 8.57
N GLN A 151 -2.58 -7.07 8.24
CA GLN A 151 -1.17 -6.72 8.19
C GLN A 151 -0.95 -5.51 7.29
N PHE A 152 -0.03 -4.63 7.67
CA PHE A 152 0.34 -3.47 6.89
C PHE A 152 1.86 -3.25 6.93
N THR A 153 2.38 -2.53 5.94
CA THR A 153 3.81 -2.25 5.84
C THR A 153 4.10 -0.83 6.30
N TYR A 154 4.93 -0.68 7.33
CA TYR A 154 5.60 0.58 7.61
C TYR A 154 6.71 0.79 6.59
N ARG A 155 6.83 2.00 6.02
CA ARG A 155 7.89 2.36 5.08
C ARG A 155 8.45 3.73 5.43
N ARG A 156 9.77 3.87 5.45
CA ARG A 156 10.51 5.14 5.58
C ARG A 156 11.55 5.22 4.47
N GLN A 157 11.83 6.43 4.01
CA GLN A 157 12.85 6.70 3.00
C GLN A 157 13.88 7.67 3.56
N VAL A 158 15.14 7.45 3.18
CA VAL A 158 16.27 8.33 3.48
C VAL A 158 17.21 8.35 2.28
N ALA A 159 17.88 9.48 2.03
CA ALA A 159 18.90 9.57 1.00
C ALA A 159 20.28 9.28 1.61
N THR A 160 21.14 8.59 0.87
CA THR A 160 22.57 8.48 1.21
C THR A 160 23.33 9.75 0.83
N ASP A 161 24.45 9.99 1.50
CA ASP A 161 25.40 11.04 1.14
C ASP A 161 26.33 10.65 -0.02
N ASP A 162 27.29 11.52 -0.34
CA ASP A 162 28.28 11.32 -1.41
C ASP A 162 29.20 10.12 -1.16
N GLU A 163 29.31 9.70 0.11
CA GLU A 163 30.08 8.53 0.53
C GLU A 163 29.20 7.27 0.73
N GLY A 164 27.89 7.36 0.49
CA GLY A 164 26.95 6.24 0.63
C GLY A 164 26.42 6.02 2.05
N ASN A 165 26.71 6.89 3.02
CA ASN A 165 26.22 6.75 4.39
C ASN A 165 24.78 7.25 4.52
N PHE A 166 24.01 6.60 5.39
CA PHE A 166 22.69 7.06 5.80
C PHE A 166 22.43 6.82 7.28
N GLU A 167 21.58 7.66 7.86
CA GLU A 167 21.08 7.52 9.23
C GLU A 167 19.58 7.82 9.24
N LEU A 168 18.79 6.98 9.92
CA LEU A 168 17.38 7.26 10.15
C LEU A 168 16.89 6.72 11.50
N THR A 169 15.81 7.32 12.00
CA THR A 169 15.10 6.83 13.20
C THR A 169 13.84 6.05 12.80
N VAL A 170 13.70 4.86 13.36
CA VAL A 170 12.54 3.98 13.17
C VAL A 170 11.77 3.77 14.48
N PRO A 171 10.42 3.76 14.45
CA PRO A 171 9.62 3.78 15.67
C PRO A 171 9.11 2.39 16.09
N TYR A 172 9.35 1.32 15.33
CA TYR A 172 8.91 -0.03 15.69
C TYR A 172 10.11 -0.91 16.02
N ALA A 173 9.96 -1.73 17.05
CA ALA A 173 10.88 -2.83 17.28
C ALA A 173 10.57 -3.97 16.30
N THR A 174 11.47 -4.94 16.23
CA THR A 174 11.26 -6.25 15.59
C THR A 174 11.54 -7.41 16.53
N THR A 175 12.16 -7.14 17.69
CA THR A 175 12.49 -8.12 18.73
C THR A 175 12.28 -7.52 20.13
N GLY A 176 12.29 -8.36 21.18
CA GLY A 176 12.30 -7.89 22.57
C GLY A 176 10.96 -7.39 23.13
N TYR A 177 9.83 -7.66 22.47
CA TYR A 177 8.51 -7.15 22.89
C TYR A 177 8.06 -7.61 24.29
N ASP A 178 8.51 -8.77 24.73
CA ASP A 178 8.08 -9.35 26.01
C ASP A 178 9.03 -8.99 27.16
N GLU A 179 10.09 -8.21 26.89
CA GLU A 179 11.07 -7.75 27.89
C GLU A 179 10.61 -6.49 28.64
N TYR A 180 9.77 -5.67 28.01
CA TYR A 180 9.28 -4.41 28.57
C TYR A 180 7.75 -4.42 28.59
N GLY A 181 7.18 -4.41 29.79
CA GLY A 181 5.75 -4.57 29.98
C GLY A 181 5.09 -3.48 30.81
N VAL A 182 3.76 -3.54 30.88
CA VAL A 182 2.94 -2.62 31.69
C VAL A 182 3.22 -2.71 33.19
N GLU A 183 3.74 -3.85 33.66
CA GLU A 183 4.14 -4.05 35.07
C GLU A 183 5.30 -3.11 35.47
N GLU A 184 6.12 -2.71 34.50
CA GLU A 184 7.26 -1.82 34.67
C GLU A 184 6.94 -0.38 34.22
N GLY A 185 5.72 -0.14 33.73
CA GLY A 185 5.24 1.18 33.30
C GLY A 185 5.37 1.47 31.80
N TYR A 186 5.79 0.49 31.00
CA TYR A 186 5.86 0.62 29.54
C TYR A 186 4.52 0.31 28.86
N THR A 187 4.37 0.73 27.61
CA THR A 187 3.18 0.46 26.80
C THR A 187 3.17 -0.98 26.31
N ASN A 188 2.04 -1.69 26.43
CA ASN A 188 1.85 -2.95 25.74
C ASN A 188 1.58 -2.69 24.25
N THR A 189 2.51 -3.09 23.38
CA THR A 189 2.36 -2.94 21.93
C THR A 189 1.67 -4.17 21.33
N SER A 190 0.39 -4.01 20.97
CA SER A 190 -0.37 -5.03 20.26
C SER A 190 -0.04 -5.10 18.76
N VAL A 191 0.68 -4.11 18.24
CA VAL A 191 1.18 -4.11 16.86
C VAL A 191 2.64 -4.55 16.86
N ARG A 192 2.90 -5.71 16.27
CA ARG A 192 4.22 -6.35 16.28
C ARG A 192 4.72 -6.59 14.86
N ALA A 193 6.01 -6.38 14.63
CA ALA A 193 6.65 -6.76 13.39
C ALA A 193 6.73 -8.28 13.29
N VAL A 194 6.51 -8.81 12.10
CA VAL A 194 6.60 -10.26 11.83
C VAL A 194 7.92 -10.67 11.20
N SER A 195 8.74 -9.70 10.82
CA SER A 195 10.04 -9.88 10.19
C SER A 195 11.00 -8.77 10.63
N PRO A 196 12.33 -8.97 10.48
CA PRO A 196 13.30 -7.89 10.55
C PRO A 196 12.96 -6.77 9.56
N TYR A 197 13.51 -5.58 9.79
CA TYR A 197 13.47 -4.51 8.80
C TYR A 197 14.13 -4.96 7.50
N GLN A 198 13.49 -4.66 6.38
CA GLN A 198 14.02 -4.83 5.03
C GLN A 198 14.51 -3.45 4.55
N ILE A 199 15.77 -3.38 4.16
CA ILE A 199 16.45 -2.15 3.77
C ILE A 199 16.94 -2.36 2.35
N THR A 200 16.52 -1.51 1.42
CA THR A 200 16.82 -1.70 0.00
C THR A 200 17.17 -0.38 -0.68
N ALA A 201 18.16 -0.37 -1.56
CA ALA A 201 18.55 0.82 -2.33
C ALA A 201 18.06 0.74 -3.78
N GLY A 202 17.72 1.90 -4.36
CA GLY A 202 17.54 2.06 -5.80
C GLY A 202 16.50 1.16 -6.48
N GLN A 203 16.58 1.08 -7.81
CA GLN A 203 15.74 0.21 -8.63
C GLN A 203 16.43 -1.14 -8.86
N LEU A 204 15.64 -2.16 -9.24
CA LEU A 204 16.18 -3.43 -9.75
C LEU A 204 17.01 -3.18 -11.01
N GLU A 205 18.25 -3.67 -11.03
CA GLU A 205 19.12 -3.62 -12.20
C GLU A 205 19.23 -5.01 -12.83
N GLN A 206 19.32 -5.08 -14.16
CA GLN A 206 19.53 -6.35 -14.85
C GLN A 206 21.03 -6.50 -15.17
N THR A 207 21.59 -7.63 -14.74
CA THR A 207 22.96 -8.05 -15.06
C THR A 207 23.07 -8.56 -16.50
N ASP A 208 24.30 -8.65 -17.01
CA ASP A 208 24.58 -9.15 -18.37
C ASP A 208 24.09 -10.61 -18.58
N ASP A 209 24.00 -11.40 -17.51
CA ASP A 209 23.52 -12.78 -17.52
C ASP A 209 21.98 -12.89 -17.43
N GLY A 210 21.28 -11.75 -17.41
CA GLY A 210 19.81 -11.66 -17.36
C GLY A 210 19.20 -11.74 -15.96
N ALA A 211 20.00 -11.94 -14.93
CA ALA A 211 19.58 -11.91 -13.53
C ALA A 211 19.30 -10.47 -13.08
N PHE A 212 18.31 -10.27 -12.21
CA PHE A 212 18.06 -8.97 -11.60
C PHE A 212 18.75 -8.88 -10.25
N VAL A 213 19.37 -7.75 -9.95
CA VAL A 213 20.09 -7.51 -8.70
C VAL A 213 19.59 -6.23 -8.04
N ARG A 214 19.74 -6.17 -6.72
CA ARG A 214 19.51 -4.97 -5.92
C ARG A 214 20.35 -5.03 -4.66
N GLU A 215 20.83 -3.88 -4.21
CA GLU A 215 21.50 -3.81 -2.92
C GLU A 215 20.47 -3.79 -1.77
N GLN A 216 20.65 -4.69 -0.81
CA GLN A 216 19.76 -4.85 0.33
C GLN A 216 20.46 -5.30 1.62
N ALA A 217 19.78 -5.09 2.73
CA ALA A 217 20.20 -5.55 4.06
C ALA A 217 18.97 -5.82 4.93
N THR A 218 19.19 -6.55 6.03
CA THR A 218 18.17 -6.73 7.07
C THR A 218 18.68 -6.26 8.43
N ALA A 219 17.78 -5.72 9.25
CA ALA A 219 18.11 -5.22 10.58
C ALA A 219 17.08 -5.68 11.61
N ASN A 220 17.57 -6.21 12.74
CA ASN A 220 16.74 -6.37 13.93
C ASN A 220 16.89 -5.15 14.82
N VAL A 221 15.75 -4.63 15.29
CA VAL A 221 15.67 -3.49 16.20
C VAL A 221 14.99 -3.98 17.48
N SER A 222 15.65 -3.84 18.62
CA SER A 222 15.06 -4.26 19.89
C SER A 222 14.06 -3.24 20.44
N GLU A 223 13.13 -3.70 21.28
CA GLU A 223 12.23 -2.82 22.02
C GLU A 223 13.00 -1.82 22.89
N ALA A 224 14.08 -2.26 23.56
CA ALA A 224 14.98 -1.42 24.35
C ALA A 224 15.49 -0.20 23.56
N GLN A 225 15.88 -0.41 22.30
CA GLN A 225 16.37 0.66 21.42
C GLN A 225 15.27 1.65 21.03
N VAL A 226 14.04 1.18 20.87
CA VAL A 226 12.90 2.03 20.47
C VAL A 226 12.44 2.92 21.61
N ILE A 227 12.39 2.38 22.83
CA ILE A 227 11.97 3.11 24.03
C ILE A 227 13.11 3.95 24.63
N GLY A 228 14.35 3.74 24.18
CA GLY A 228 15.53 4.52 24.58
C GLY A 228 16.26 4.01 25.82
N GLU A 229 15.99 2.77 26.26
CA GLU A 229 16.77 2.09 27.31
C GLU A 229 18.14 1.64 26.76
N ASP A 230 18.18 1.34 25.47
CA ASP A 230 19.41 1.19 24.70
C ASP A 230 19.48 2.33 23.66
N THR A 231 20.62 2.99 23.55
CA THR A 231 20.83 4.09 22.60
C THR A 231 21.83 3.73 21.51
N ASP A 232 22.39 2.53 21.53
CA ASP A 232 23.37 2.10 20.56
C ASP A 232 22.69 1.91 19.18
N PRO A 233 23.26 2.49 18.10
CA PRO A 233 22.65 2.41 16.78
C PRO A 233 22.78 0.98 16.22
N VAL A 234 21.77 0.58 15.45
CA VAL A 234 21.85 -0.64 14.63
C VAL A 234 22.63 -0.32 13.36
N THR A 235 23.78 -0.96 13.17
CA THR A 235 24.64 -0.75 11.99
C THR A 235 24.37 -1.79 10.91
N VAL A 236 24.21 -1.35 9.67
CA VAL A 236 24.03 -2.23 8.50
C VAL A 236 24.87 -1.80 7.31
N THR A 237 25.22 -2.75 6.46
CA THR A 237 25.82 -2.48 5.15
C THR A 237 24.95 -3.19 4.11
N LEU A 238 24.56 -2.46 3.06
CA LEU A 238 23.81 -3.04 1.97
C LEU A 238 24.75 -3.84 1.08
N GLU A 239 24.31 -5.02 0.68
CA GLU A 239 25.04 -5.93 -0.18
C GLU A 239 24.21 -6.20 -1.43
N GLU A 240 24.85 -6.31 -2.60
CA GLU A 240 24.20 -6.69 -3.84
C GLU A 240 23.68 -8.12 -3.73
N GLU A 241 22.37 -8.31 -3.92
CA GLU A 241 21.73 -9.62 -3.93
C GLU A 241 20.92 -9.83 -5.21
N GLU A 242 20.96 -11.05 -5.74
CA GLU A 242 20.14 -11.47 -6.86
C GLU A 242 18.68 -11.65 -6.41
N VAL A 243 17.77 -11.08 -7.18
CA VAL A 243 16.33 -11.04 -6.90
C VAL A 243 15.57 -11.57 -8.10
N ILE A 244 14.67 -12.50 -7.84
CA ILE A 244 13.78 -13.03 -8.86
C ILE A 244 12.64 -12.00 -9.03
N PRO A 245 12.53 -11.33 -10.19
CA PRO A 245 11.39 -10.44 -10.41
C PRO A 245 10.11 -11.28 -10.39
N PRO A 246 8.97 -10.75 -9.91
CA PRO A 246 7.70 -11.42 -10.10
C PRO A 246 7.49 -11.63 -11.61
N GLN A 247 7.47 -12.89 -12.04
CA GLN A 247 7.13 -13.22 -13.42
C GLN A 247 5.70 -12.73 -13.66
N ASP A 248 5.53 -11.88 -14.67
CA ASP A 248 4.23 -11.66 -15.27
C ASP A 248 3.83 -13.02 -15.85
N ASP A 249 2.83 -13.68 -15.26
CA ASP A 249 2.27 -14.93 -15.80
C ASP A 249 1.57 -14.59 -17.12
N GLY A 250 2.39 -14.32 -18.14
CA GLY A 250 1.99 -14.26 -19.52
C GLY A 250 1.44 -15.63 -19.87
N ASN A 251 0.14 -15.65 -20.15
CA ASN A 251 -0.58 -16.78 -20.72
C ASN A 251 0.14 -17.25 -22.00
N GLU A 252 1.09 -18.18 -21.85
CA GLU A 252 1.71 -18.89 -22.95
C GLU A 252 0.66 -19.85 -23.51
N SER A 253 0.02 -19.43 -24.59
CA SER A 253 -0.69 -20.31 -25.51
C SER A 253 0.31 -21.33 -26.02
N SER A 254 0.38 -22.48 -25.35
CA SER A 254 1.05 -23.67 -25.85
C SER A 254 0.28 -24.16 -27.07
N ASP A 255 0.77 -23.81 -28.26
CA ASP A 255 0.43 -24.46 -29.52
C ASP A 255 0.83 -25.93 -29.44
N GLY A 256 -0.14 -26.78 -29.08
CA GLY A 256 -0.06 -28.22 -29.16
C GLY A 256 -0.83 -28.73 -30.36
N GLU A 257 -0.15 -28.95 -31.49
CA GLU A 257 -0.64 -29.82 -32.55
C GLU A 257 -0.56 -31.29 -32.11
N GLY A 258 -1.66 -32.02 -32.35
CA GLY A 258 -1.79 -33.47 -32.24
C GLY A 258 -2.97 -33.84 -31.35
N ASP A 259 -3.87 -34.75 -31.68
CA ASP A 259 -4.01 -35.70 -32.78
C ASP A 259 -5.49 -36.15 -32.73
N SER A 260 -6.02 -36.59 -33.86
CA SER A 260 -7.42 -36.95 -34.04
C SER A 260 -7.79 -38.23 -33.27
N GLY A 261 -8.90 -38.20 -32.51
CA GLY A 261 -9.41 -39.37 -31.81
C GLY A 261 -10.86 -39.21 -31.35
N ASP A 262 -11.78 -39.45 -32.28
CA ASP A 262 -13.23 -39.58 -32.15
C ASP A 262 -13.66 -40.61 -31.08
N THR A 263 -14.59 -40.27 -30.18
CA THR A 263 -15.65 -41.20 -29.68
C THR A 263 -16.79 -40.43 -28.99
N ASP A 264 -18.00 -40.67 -29.48
CA ASP A 264 -19.33 -40.31 -28.98
C ASP A 264 -19.65 -40.71 -27.51
N GLY A 265 -20.60 -40.01 -26.87
CA GLY A 265 -21.39 -40.59 -25.76
C GLY A 265 -22.05 -39.65 -24.74
N GLU A 266 -23.28 -39.23 -25.06
CA GLU A 266 -24.46 -38.94 -24.21
C GLU A 266 -24.36 -38.47 -22.72
N SER A 267 -24.98 -37.30 -22.49
CA SER A 267 -25.95 -36.89 -21.44
C SER A 267 -25.95 -37.54 -20.04
N SER A 268 -25.84 -36.70 -18.99
CA SER A 268 -26.91 -36.57 -17.96
C SER A 268 -26.65 -35.41 -16.98
N ASP A 269 -27.75 -34.74 -16.61
CA ASP A 269 -27.91 -33.71 -15.59
C ASP A 269 -27.37 -34.10 -14.20
N SER A 270 -26.80 -33.14 -13.47
CA SER A 270 -27.37 -32.64 -12.18
C SER A 270 -26.41 -31.70 -11.41
N ASN A 271 -26.82 -30.43 -11.35
CA ASN A 271 -26.92 -29.54 -10.17
C ASN A 271 -25.86 -29.59 -9.03
N GLY A 272 -25.22 -28.43 -8.77
CA GLY A 272 -25.04 -27.90 -7.41
C GLY A 272 -23.62 -27.47 -7.01
N GLY A 273 -23.46 -26.16 -6.72
CA GLY A 273 -22.40 -25.64 -5.84
C GLY A 273 -21.50 -24.57 -6.46
N SER A 274 -21.92 -23.30 -6.42
CA SER A 274 -21.08 -22.16 -6.79
C SER A 274 -20.12 -21.83 -5.64
N GLY A 275 -18.86 -22.24 -5.78
CA GLY A 275 -17.73 -21.72 -5.01
C GLY A 275 -17.21 -20.46 -5.69
N ASN A 276 -17.15 -19.35 -4.95
CA ASN A 276 -16.69 -18.06 -5.47
C ASN A 276 -15.19 -17.90 -5.15
N GLU A 277 -14.34 -18.35 -6.07
CA GLU A 277 -12.89 -18.15 -5.98
C GLU A 277 -12.52 -16.72 -6.43
N THR A 278 -11.70 -16.06 -5.61
CA THR A 278 -11.25 -14.68 -5.81
C THR A 278 -10.08 -14.67 -6.79
N GLN A 279 -10.26 -14.11 -7.98
CA GLN A 279 -9.17 -13.91 -8.95
C GLN A 279 -8.53 -12.53 -8.75
N GLN A 280 -7.22 -12.56 -8.51
CA GLN A 280 -6.32 -11.42 -8.40
C GLN A 280 -5.87 -11.03 -9.82
N ILE A 281 -6.03 -9.76 -10.20
CA ILE A 281 -5.60 -9.26 -11.52
C ILE A 281 -4.61 -8.10 -11.32
N THR A 282 -3.39 -8.29 -11.82
CA THR A 282 -2.28 -7.33 -11.87
C THR A 282 -2.52 -6.26 -12.95
N PRO A 283 -2.11 -4.98 -12.75
CA PRO A 283 -2.24 -3.94 -13.77
C PRO A 283 -0.99 -3.87 -14.66
N SER A 284 -1.15 -4.08 -15.98
CA SER A 284 -0.09 -3.84 -16.98
C SER A 284 0.14 -2.34 -17.22
N ALA A 285 1.42 -1.99 -17.42
CA ALA A 285 1.88 -0.65 -17.72
C ALA A 285 1.86 -0.32 -19.23
N GLY A 286 1.65 0.97 -19.53
CA GLY A 286 2.23 1.61 -20.72
C GLY A 286 1.23 2.13 -21.76
N LEU A 287 0.90 3.43 -21.68
CA LEU A 287 0.49 4.21 -22.86
C LEU A 287 1.12 5.61 -22.78
N THR A 288 2.12 5.84 -23.63
CA THR A 288 2.75 7.14 -23.87
C THR A 288 1.80 8.01 -24.68
N ALA A 289 1.36 9.16 -24.15
CA ALA A 289 0.53 10.12 -24.87
C ALA A 289 1.41 11.20 -25.53
N GLY A 290 1.41 11.26 -26.87
CA GLY A 290 1.92 12.39 -27.64
C GLY A 290 0.99 13.60 -27.57
N PRO A 291 1.48 14.82 -27.90
CA PRO A 291 0.72 16.05 -27.69
C PRO A 291 -0.36 16.23 -28.76
N ALA A 292 -1.59 16.56 -28.34
CA ALA A 292 -2.69 16.91 -29.23
C ALA A 292 -2.94 18.43 -29.19
N GLU A 293 -2.95 19.07 -30.37
CA GLU A 293 -3.31 20.47 -30.57
C GLU A 293 -4.76 20.77 -30.18
N PRO A 294 -5.08 21.98 -29.66
CA PRO A 294 -6.43 22.34 -29.30
C PRO A 294 -7.25 22.80 -30.51
N ALA A 295 -8.35 22.10 -30.78
CA ALA A 295 -9.37 22.56 -31.70
C ALA A 295 -10.19 23.70 -31.07
N ALA A 296 -10.16 24.87 -31.69
CA ALA A 296 -11.01 26.00 -31.33
C ALA A 296 -12.48 25.70 -31.63
N ARG A 297 -13.39 26.13 -30.75
CA ARG A 297 -14.75 26.50 -31.16
C ARG A 297 -15.35 27.59 -30.28
N THR A 298 -15.85 28.59 -31.00
CA THR A 298 -16.75 29.72 -30.68
C THR A 298 -17.92 29.38 -29.78
#